data_AF-A0A7V9ZII0-F1
#
_entry.id   AF-A0A7V9ZII0-F1
#
_cell.length_a   1.000
_cell.length_b   1.000
_cell.length_c   1.000
_cell.angle_alpha   90.00
_cell.angle_beta   90.00
_cell.angle_gamma   90.00
#
_symmetry.space_group_name_H-M   'P 1'
#
loop_
_entity.id
_entity.type
_entity.pdbx_description
1 polymer ?
#
loop_
_entity_poly.entity_id
_entity_poly.type
_entity_poly.pdbx_seq_one_letter_code
_entity_poly.pdbx_strand_id
1 'polypeptide(L)'
;MPNAIREARPLGASLDLLGRKYYLRTFGCQMNEHDSERMAGMLEAEGYSRTDSPEDASVVLFNTCCIRENADDKLYGNLGHMKPLKEARPGMKIVVGGCLAQKDREGIQRRAPFVDVVLGTHNLASLPRLLRESDIAPSFEILEQTEVFPSALPARRSSPWHAWVSISIGCNNACTFCIVPAVRGAEVSRRVGDIVHEVEGLVRDGVIEVTLLGQNVNSYGRDLDGTPLFSKLLFALDEVEGLERVRFMSPHPKDFRSDSVEAMAACRSVCEHIHLPVQSGSERILKLMKRAYSRERYLEKIAMVRAAISGIAITTDIIVGFPGETEEDFQATLALVHEVRYDAAYTFQYSPRPGTAAAELPEHLPKKVVQDRYERLSAVQDGISRECNEALVGTVQELLIEGISKKDPGRLTGRTRSNKV
;
A
#
# COMPACT_ATOMS: atom_id res chain seq x y z
N MET A 1 61.91 -0.43 -8.35
CA MET A 1 60.64 -0.62 -7.63
C MET A 1 59.51 -0.07 -8.48
N PRO A 2 58.57 -0.93 -8.91
CA PRO A 2 57.22 -0.48 -9.22
C PRO A 2 56.18 -1.20 -8.36
N ASN A 3 55.22 -0.40 -7.88
CA ASN A 3 54.07 -0.76 -7.06
C ASN A 3 53.22 -1.87 -7.67
N ALA A 4 53.02 -2.96 -6.92
CA ALA A 4 51.98 -3.93 -7.18
C ALA A 4 50.64 -3.41 -6.64
N ILE A 5 49.72 -3.08 -7.55
CA ILE A 5 48.31 -2.87 -7.24
C ILE A 5 47.74 -4.25 -6.87
N ARG A 6 47.42 -4.45 -5.58
CA ARG A 6 46.63 -5.60 -5.13
C ARG A 6 45.20 -5.40 -5.60
N GLU A 7 44.80 -6.12 -6.65
CA GLU A 7 43.40 -6.35 -6.97
C GLU A 7 42.71 -6.99 -5.76
N ALA A 8 41.64 -6.35 -5.27
CA ALA A 8 40.77 -6.91 -4.26
C ALA A 8 40.03 -8.10 -4.87
N ARG A 9 40.34 -9.31 -4.42
CA ARG A 9 39.53 -10.51 -4.69
C ARG A 9 38.11 -10.30 -4.13
N PRO A 10 37.04 -10.66 -4.85
CA PRO A 10 35.72 -10.74 -4.25
C PRO A 10 35.75 -11.79 -3.13
N LEU A 11 35.21 -11.43 -1.96
CA LEU A 11 34.90 -12.37 -0.90
C LEU A 11 34.07 -13.51 -1.49
N GLY A 12 34.54 -14.74 -1.28
CA GLY A 12 34.03 -15.93 -1.96
C GLY A 12 32.53 -16.10 -1.81
N ALA A 13 31.82 -16.02 -2.93
CA ALA A 13 30.51 -16.63 -3.07
C ALA A 13 30.69 -18.14 -2.88
N SER A 14 30.04 -18.70 -1.85
CA SER A 14 29.96 -20.14 -1.66
C SER A 14 29.35 -20.78 -2.92
N LEU A 15 29.99 -21.83 -3.45
CA LEU A 15 29.54 -22.61 -4.60
C LEU A 15 28.13 -23.24 -4.40
N ASP A 16 27.56 -23.19 -3.19
CA ASP A 16 26.22 -23.67 -2.83
C ASP A 16 25.04 -22.73 -3.17
N LEU A 17 25.31 -21.55 -3.74
CA LEU A 17 24.27 -20.54 -4.04
C LEU A 17 23.73 -20.60 -5.48
N LEU A 18 24.42 -21.27 -6.41
CA LEU A 18 23.98 -21.41 -7.80
C LEU A 18 22.70 -22.27 -7.87
N GLY A 19 21.56 -21.62 -8.15
CA GLY A 19 20.27 -22.28 -8.37
C GLY A 19 19.27 -22.18 -7.22
N ARG A 20 19.54 -21.41 -6.15
CA ARG A 20 18.57 -21.18 -5.08
C ARG A 20 17.43 -20.29 -5.56
N LYS A 21 16.19 -20.78 -5.42
CA LYS A 21 14.98 -20.07 -5.83
C LYS A 21 14.24 -19.48 -4.64
N TYR A 22 13.56 -18.36 -4.85
CA TYR A 22 12.61 -17.79 -3.88
C TYR A 22 11.21 -17.68 -4.47
N TYR A 23 10.20 -18.02 -3.66
CA TYR A 23 8.80 -17.74 -3.93
C TYR A 23 8.36 -16.60 -3.03
N LEU A 24 7.70 -15.60 -3.61
CA LEU A 24 7.21 -14.43 -2.88
C LEU A 24 5.73 -14.25 -3.12
N ARG A 25 4.95 -14.24 -2.05
CA ARG A 25 3.53 -13.93 -2.07
C ARG A 25 3.23 -12.73 -1.21
N THR A 26 2.78 -11.66 -1.85
CA THR A 26 2.29 -10.45 -1.19
C THR A 26 0.82 -10.60 -0.83
N PHE A 27 0.47 -10.21 0.38
CA PHE A 27 -0.90 -9.97 0.83
C PHE A 27 -1.00 -8.56 1.36
N GLY A 28 -1.98 -7.79 0.89
CA GLY A 28 -2.26 -6.49 1.48
C GLY A 28 -2.48 -5.37 0.49
N CYS A 29 -1.78 -4.27 0.74
CA CYS A 29 -1.89 -3.01 0.02
C CYS A 29 -0.63 -2.72 -0.82
N GLN A 30 -0.64 -1.58 -1.48
CA GLN A 30 0.44 -1.07 -2.33
C GLN A 30 1.76 -0.90 -1.54
N MET A 31 1.69 -0.57 -0.25
CA MET A 31 2.88 -0.53 0.60
C MET A 31 3.49 -1.94 0.80
N ASN A 32 2.66 -2.99 0.88
CA ASN A 32 3.18 -4.35 0.90
C ASN A 32 3.79 -4.73 -0.46
N GLU A 33 3.23 -4.28 -1.59
CA GLU A 33 3.87 -4.53 -2.89
C GLU A 33 5.23 -3.84 -2.98
N HIS A 34 5.33 -2.57 -2.56
CA HIS A 34 6.60 -1.86 -2.45
C HIS A 34 7.62 -2.62 -1.58
N ASP A 35 7.22 -3.02 -0.37
CA ASP A 35 8.10 -3.77 0.55
C ASP A 35 8.51 -5.13 -0.04
N SER A 36 7.62 -5.78 -0.78
CA SER A 36 7.88 -7.03 -1.50
C SER A 36 8.92 -6.86 -2.61
N GLU A 37 8.86 -5.77 -3.39
CA GLU A 37 9.89 -5.47 -4.40
C GLU A 37 11.27 -5.30 -3.77
N ARG A 38 11.34 -4.70 -2.57
CA ARG A 38 12.60 -4.56 -1.82
C ARG A 38 13.11 -5.90 -1.29
N MET A 39 12.23 -6.72 -0.71
CA MET A 39 12.61 -8.07 -0.27
C MET A 39 13.10 -8.95 -1.42
N ALA A 40 12.42 -8.89 -2.57
CA ALA A 40 12.86 -9.56 -3.79
C ALA A 40 14.24 -9.05 -4.27
N GLY A 41 14.45 -7.73 -4.29
CA GLY A 41 15.73 -7.14 -4.70
C GLY A 41 16.90 -7.56 -3.80
N MET A 42 16.69 -7.62 -2.47
CA MET A 42 17.70 -8.13 -1.54
C MET A 42 18.02 -9.60 -1.74
N LEU A 43 17.02 -10.44 -2.02
CA LEU A 43 17.24 -11.86 -2.32
C LEU A 43 17.97 -12.04 -3.66
N GLU A 44 17.63 -11.28 -4.69
CA GLU A 44 18.35 -11.33 -5.98
C GLU A 44 19.80 -10.85 -5.87
N ALA A 45 20.07 -9.84 -5.02
CA ALA A 45 21.43 -9.40 -4.72
C ALA A 45 22.28 -10.47 -4.00
N GLU A 46 21.63 -11.37 -3.24
CA GLU A 46 22.25 -12.54 -2.60
C GLU A 46 22.33 -13.77 -3.55
N GLY A 47 21.93 -13.61 -4.82
CA GLY A 47 22.04 -14.63 -5.86
C GLY A 47 20.83 -15.56 -6.01
N TYR A 48 19.71 -15.28 -5.33
CA TYR A 48 18.48 -16.06 -5.52
C TYR A 48 17.78 -15.70 -6.83
N SER A 49 17.05 -16.64 -7.42
CA SER A 49 16.16 -16.38 -8.56
C SER A 49 14.69 -16.59 -8.20
N ARG A 50 13.78 -15.81 -8.79
CA ARG A 50 12.34 -15.92 -8.50
C ARG A 50 11.74 -17.20 -9.11
N THR A 51 10.78 -17.78 -8.42
CA THR A 51 9.90 -18.85 -8.94
C THR A 51 8.43 -18.53 -8.66
N ASP A 52 7.54 -19.03 -9.52
CA ASP A 52 6.08 -18.93 -9.36
C ASP A 52 5.50 -20.13 -8.59
N SER A 53 6.31 -21.16 -8.35
CA SER A 53 5.93 -22.34 -7.57
C SER A 53 6.64 -22.35 -6.21
N PRO A 54 5.91 -22.39 -5.08
CA PRO A 54 6.53 -22.57 -3.76
C PRO A 54 7.24 -23.92 -3.64
N GLU A 55 6.81 -24.95 -4.36
CA GLU A 55 7.41 -26.29 -4.38
C GLU A 55 8.84 -26.30 -4.92
N ASP A 56 9.18 -25.35 -5.78
CA ASP A 56 10.51 -25.17 -6.36
C ASP A 56 11.43 -24.26 -5.52
N ALA A 57 10.87 -23.56 -4.53
CA ALA A 57 11.59 -22.55 -3.79
C ALA A 57 12.46 -23.15 -2.67
N SER A 58 13.62 -22.56 -2.45
CA SER A 58 14.40 -22.74 -1.21
C SER A 58 14.00 -21.74 -0.13
N VAL A 59 13.42 -20.59 -0.52
CA VAL A 59 12.89 -19.58 0.40
C VAL A 59 11.46 -19.24 -0.02
N VAL A 60 10.49 -19.45 0.86
CA VAL A 60 9.09 -19.07 0.68
C VAL A 60 8.80 -17.87 1.57
N LEU A 61 8.52 -16.72 0.96
CA LEU A 61 8.27 -15.46 1.65
C LEU A 61 6.80 -15.05 1.54
N PHE A 62 6.18 -14.80 2.69
CA PHE A 62 4.86 -14.21 2.80
C PHE A 62 4.99 -12.79 3.36
N ASN A 63 4.73 -11.77 2.53
CA ASN A 63 4.62 -10.39 3.00
C ASN A 63 3.16 -10.08 3.32
N THR A 64 2.87 -9.72 4.56
CA THR A 64 1.50 -9.72 5.07
C THR A 64 1.02 -8.34 5.51
N CYS A 65 -0.30 -8.16 5.46
CA CYS A 65 -0.99 -6.99 5.95
C CYS A 65 -1.78 -7.35 7.20
N CYS A 66 -2.09 -6.37 8.05
CA CYS A 66 -2.95 -6.54 9.22
C CYS A 66 -4.24 -5.70 9.13
N ILE A 67 -4.46 -5.01 8.01
CA ILE A 67 -5.54 -4.04 7.84
C ILE A 67 -6.75 -4.70 7.18
N ARG A 68 -6.52 -5.51 6.14
CA ARG A 68 -7.60 -6.18 5.39
C ARG A 68 -8.25 -7.31 6.20
N GLU A 69 -9.55 -7.51 5.98
CA GLU A 69 -10.30 -8.61 6.57
C GLU A 69 -9.72 -9.97 6.15
N ASN A 70 -9.71 -10.94 7.09
CA ASN A 70 -9.20 -12.29 6.90
C ASN A 70 -7.72 -12.37 6.48
N ALA A 71 -6.93 -11.31 6.73
CA ALA A 71 -5.50 -11.33 6.45
C ALA A 71 -4.78 -12.43 7.26
N ASP A 72 -5.13 -12.56 8.54
CA ASP A 72 -4.61 -13.59 9.45
C ASP A 72 -4.96 -14.99 8.94
N ASP A 73 -6.24 -15.25 8.65
CA ASP A 73 -6.70 -16.56 8.15
C ASP A 73 -6.03 -16.94 6.83
N LYS A 74 -5.85 -15.97 5.93
CA LYS A 74 -5.12 -16.18 4.67
C LYS A 74 -3.66 -16.55 4.94
N LEU A 75 -2.97 -15.87 5.85
CA LEU A 75 -1.59 -16.23 6.21
C LEU A 75 -1.54 -17.66 6.76
N TYR A 76 -2.33 -17.97 7.78
CA TYR A 76 -2.26 -19.27 8.45
C TYR A 76 -2.71 -20.42 7.56
N GLY A 77 -3.70 -20.21 6.68
CA GLY A 77 -4.07 -21.19 5.66
C GLY A 77 -2.92 -21.49 4.70
N ASN A 78 -2.17 -20.47 4.26
CA ASN A 78 -1.00 -20.66 3.42
C ASN A 78 0.16 -21.35 4.16
N LEU A 79 0.44 -20.95 5.40
CA LEU A 79 1.45 -21.60 6.23
C LEU A 79 1.11 -23.08 6.47
N GLY A 80 -0.17 -23.40 6.67
CA GLY A 80 -0.66 -24.77 6.79
C GLY A 80 -0.32 -25.63 5.55
N HIS A 81 -0.47 -25.08 4.35
CA HIS A 81 -0.08 -25.76 3.11
C HIS A 81 1.44 -25.91 2.94
N MET A 82 2.23 -25.02 3.54
CA MET A 82 3.70 -25.08 3.46
C MET A 82 4.32 -26.08 4.44
N LYS A 83 3.62 -26.45 5.53
CA LYS A 83 4.15 -27.35 6.55
C LYS A 83 4.58 -28.72 5.99
N PRO A 84 3.75 -29.46 5.21
CA PRO A 84 4.18 -30.75 4.65
C PRO A 84 5.37 -30.61 3.69
N LEU A 85 5.41 -29.52 2.91
CA LEU A 85 6.51 -29.24 1.99
C LEU A 85 7.83 -28.99 2.74
N LYS A 86 7.76 -28.23 3.84
CA LYS A 86 8.89 -27.98 4.76
C LYS A 86 9.40 -29.28 5.40
N GLU A 87 8.50 -30.14 5.85
CA GLU A 87 8.85 -31.44 6.43
C GLU A 87 9.54 -32.36 5.41
N ALA A 88 9.10 -32.34 4.16
CA ALA A 88 9.74 -33.08 3.06
C ALA A 88 11.06 -32.46 2.58
N ARG A 89 11.29 -31.16 2.84
CA ARG A 89 12.47 -30.41 2.41
C ARG A 89 13.07 -29.62 3.58
N PRO A 90 13.85 -30.25 4.48
CA PRO A 90 14.36 -29.60 5.69
C PRO A 90 15.22 -28.35 5.45
N GLY A 91 15.81 -28.20 4.26
CA GLY A 91 16.57 -27.01 3.86
C GLY A 91 15.73 -25.83 3.33
N MET A 92 14.42 -26.01 3.09
CA MET A 92 13.54 -24.93 2.68
C MET A 92 13.33 -23.96 3.86
N LYS A 93 13.35 -22.65 3.62
CA LYS A 93 13.06 -21.61 4.63
C LYS A 93 11.70 -20.98 4.38
N ILE A 94 10.98 -20.67 5.44
CA ILE A 94 9.72 -19.93 5.43
C ILE A 94 9.93 -18.61 6.17
N VAL A 95 9.62 -17.52 5.48
CA VAL A 95 9.77 -16.14 5.96
C VAL A 95 8.39 -15.50 6.02
N VAL A 96 8.05 -14.86 7.14
CA VAL A 96 6.83 -14.07 7.30
C VAL A 96 7.19 -12.62 7.64
N GLY A 97 6.87 -11.71 6.73
CA GLY A 97 7.13 -10.28 6.86
C GLY A 97 5.86 -9.42 6.90
N GLY A 98 6.02 -8.13 7.17
CA GLY A 98 4.97 -7.12 6.97
C GLY A 98 4.20 -6.74 8.25
N CYS A 99 3.07 -6.04 8.08
CA CYS A 99 2.36 -5.41 9.20
C CYS A 99 1.77 -6.41 10.20
N LEU A 100 1.36 -7.60 9.75
CA LEU A 100 0.88 -8.64 10.67
C LEU A 100 2.03 -9.23 11.49
N ALA A 101 3.19 -9.45 10.88
CA ALA A 101 4.39 -9.87 11.60
C ALA A 101 4.82 -8.82 12.65
N GLN A 102 4.76 -7.53 12.30
CA GLN A 102 5.01 -6.42 13.24
C GLN A 102 4.05 -6.45 14.44
N LYS A 103 2.78 -6.80 14.21
CA LYS A 103 1.74 -6.81 15.24
C LYS A 103 1.75 -8.06 16.12
N ASP A 104 1.87 -9.24 15.51
CA ASP A 104 1.56 -10.54 16.15
C ASP A 104 2.68 -11.57 15.95
N ARG A 105 3.90 -11.21 16.37
CA ARG A 105 5.05 -12.14 16.36
C ARG A 105 4.77 -13.39 17.19
N GLU A 106 4.27 -13.23 18.40
CA GLU A 106 4.03 -14.35 19.33
C GLU A 106 2.97 -15.32 18.81
N GLY A 107 1.89 -14.79 18.20
CA GLY A 107 0.86 -15.61 17.56
C GLY A 107 1.41 -16.45 16.42
N ILE A 108 2.27 -15.88 15.57
CA ILE A 108 2.95 -16.62 14.49
C ILE A 108 3.82 -17.72 15.07
N GLN A 109 4.67 -17.42 16.05
CA GLN A 109 5.57 -18.39 16.67
C GLN A 109 4.81 -19.55 17.34
N ARG A 110 3.68 -19.27 17.99
CA ARG A 110 2.85 -20.28 18.64
C ARG A 110 2.07 -21.16 17.64
N ARG A 111 1.49 -20.55 16.59
CA ARG A 111 0.61 -21.25 15.64
C ARG A 111 1.35 -21.89 14.48
N ALA A 112 2.51 -21.36 14.11
CA ALA A 112 3.34 -21.82 13.01
C ALA A 112 4.82 -21.89 13.45
N PRO A 113 5.17 -22.78 14.41
CA PRO A 113 6.54 -22.89 14.95
C PRO A 113 7.59 -23.35 13.92
N PHE A 114 7.15 -23.77 12.74
CA PHE A 114 8.00 -24.17 11.61
C PHE A 114 8.43 -22.99 10.70
N VAL A 115 8.05 -21.75 11.03
CA VAL A 115 8.53 -20.53 10.38
C VAL A 115 9.95 -20.23 10.84
N ASP A 116 10.86 -19.97 9.90
CA ASP A 116 12.28 -19.76 10.20
C ASP A 116 12.62 -18.29 10.49
N VAL A 117 11.94 -17.37 9.79
CA VAL A 117 12.19 -15.93 9.91
C VAL A 117 10.88 -15.16 10.03
N VAL A 118 10.85 -14.25 11.00
CA VAL A 118 9.78 -13.28 11.17
C VAL A 118 10.41 -11.90 11.24
N LEU A 119 9.99 -11.00 10.36
CA LEU A 119 10.48 -9.63 10.29
C LEU A 119 9.34 -8.62 10.21
N GLY A 120 9.54 -7.49 10.86
CA GLY A 120 8.58 -6.39 10.92
C GLY A 120 8.60 -5.51 9.68
N THR A 121 7.85 -4.42 9.77
CA THR A 121 7.77 -3.38 8.73
C THR A 121 8.96 -2.41 8.78
N HIS A 122 9.67 -2.39 9.90
CA HIS A 122 10.75 -1.44 10.21
C HIS A 122 12.15 -1.97 9.90
N ASN A 123 12.30 -3.28 9.65
CA ASN A 123 13.59 -3.95 9.54
C ASN A 123 13.69 -4.86 8.31
N LEU A 124 13.11 -4.44 7.18
CA LEU A 124 13.22 -5.17 5.91
C LEU A 124 14.70 -5.44 5.54
N ALA A 125 15.58 -4.47 5.79
CA ALA A 125 17.03 -4.57 5.57
C ALA A 125 17.69 -5.74 6.31
N SER A 126 17.10 -6.22 7.41
CA SER A 126 17.61 -7.37 8.17
C SER A 126 17.38 -8.70 7.46
N LEU A 127 16.55 -8.78 6.41
CA LEU A 127 16.16 -10.05 5.77
C LEU A 127 17.35 -10.96 5.42
N PRO A 128 18.42 -10.49 4.73
CA PRO A 128 19.55 -11.37 4.40
C PRO A 128 20.29 -11.90 5.63
N ARG A 129 20.43 -11.06 6.66
CA ARG A 129 21.06 -11.46 7.93
C ARG A 129 20.21 -12.49 8.68
N LEU A 130 18.91 -12.23 8.84
CA LEU A 130 17.99 -13.12 9.55
C LEU A 130 17.91 -14.49 8.85
N LEU A 131 17.95 -14.53 7.52
CA LEU A 131 18.02 -15.79 6.77
C LEU A 131 19.26 -16.60 7.10
N ARG A 132 20.45 -15.98 7.17
CA ARG A 132 21.69 -16.67 7.55
C ARG A 132 21.67 -17.16 9.00
N GLU A 133 21.15 -16.35 9.92
CA GLU A 133 20.99 -16.76 11.33
C GLU A 133 20.01 -17.94 11.48
N SER A 134 18.99 -17.99 10.63
CA SER A 134 17.99 -19.05 10.61
C SER A 134 18.52 -20.45 10.27
N ASP A 135 19.77 -20.57 9.82
CA ASP A 135 20.45 -21.85 9.61
C ASP A 135 20.82 -22.55 10.92
N ILE A 136 20.91 -21.80 12.02
CA ILE A 136 21.20 -22.34 13.36
C ILE A 136 19.91 -22.51 14.15
N ALA A 137 19.08 -21.46 14.21
CA ALA A 137 17.82 -21.44 14.95
C ALA A 137 16.87 -20.38 14.37
N PRO A 138 15.54 -20.51 14.52
CA PRO A 138 14.60 -19.50 14.04
C PRO A 138 14.97 -18.08 14.50
N SER A 139 15.02 -17.13 13.56
CA SER A 139 15.45 -15.74 13.82
C SER A 139 14.29 -14.78 13.63
N PHE A 140 13.83 -14.19 14.74
CA PHE A 140 12.67 -13.31 14.77
C PHE A 140 13.07 -11.94 15.32
N GLU A 141 12.86 -10.89 14.52
CA GLU A 141 13.22 -9.52 14.88
C GLU A 141 12.11 -8.55 14.48
N ILE A 142 11.65 -7.78 15.46
CA ILE A 142 10.68 -6.70 15.29
C ILE A 142 11.32 -5.45 15.87
N LEU A 143 11.53 -4.44 15.04
CA LEU A 143 12.00 -3.12 15.49
C LEU A 143 10.82 -2.18 15.67
N GLU A 144 10.93 -1.25 16.62
CA GLU A 144 9.91 -0.22 16.86
C GLU A 144 10.03 0.96 15.89
N GLN A 145 11.23 1.17 15.33
CA GLN A 145 11.52 2.28 14.44
C GLN A 145 12.37 1.83 13.26
N THR A 146 12.16 2.49 12.13
CA THR A 146 12.93 2.27 10.91
C THR A 146 14.23 3.06 10.98
N GLU A 147 15.38 2.39 10.88
CA GLU A 147 16.68 3.05 10.70
C GLU A 147 16.99 3.33 9.23
N VAL A 148 16.58 2.41 8.34
CA VAL A 148 16.82 2.49 6.89
C VAL A 148 15.50 2.57 6.16
N PHE A 149 15.26 3.68 5.45
CA PHE A 149 14.07 3.81 4.61
C PHE A 149 14.00 2.68 3.58
N PRO A 150 12.87 1.96 3.44
CA PRO A 150 12.73 0.88 2.48
C PRO A 150 13.10 1.26 1.05
N SER A 151 12.91 2.52 0.64
CA SER A 151 13.30 3.03 -0.69
C SER A 151 14.81 3.00 -0.97
N ALA A 152 15.66 2.99 0.07
CA ALA A 152 17.11 2.88 -0.09
C ALA A 152 17.57 1.44 -0.39
N LEU A 153 16.69 0.45 -0.26
CA LEU A 153 17.01 -0.96 -0.48
C LEU A 153 16.95 -1.31 -1.98
N PRO A 154 17.76 -2.29 -2.44
CA PRO A 154 17.64 -2.83 -3.80
C PRO A 154 16.20 -3.28 -4.08
N ALA A 155 15.67 -2.98 -5.26
CA ALA A 155 14.33 -3.39 -5.67
C ALA A 155 14.36 -4.28 -6.89
N ARG A 156 13.51 -5.30 -6.90
CA ARG A 156 13.07 -5.99 -8.11
C ARG A 156 11.65 -5.53 -8.45
N ARG A 157 11.55 -4.57 -9.37
CA ARG A 157 10.26 -4.03 -9.82
C ARG A 157 9.44 -5.08 -10.57
N SER A 158 8.12 -5.05 -10.32
CA SER A 158 7.14 -5.90 -11.00
C SER A 158 6.77 -5.36 -12.39
N SER A 159 6.94 -4.05 -12.61
CA SER A 159 6.69 -3.37 -13.88
C SER A 159 7.94 -2.63 -14.36
N PRO A 160 8.24 -2.65 -15.68
CA PRO A 160 9.33 -1.86 -16.24
C PRO A 160 8.97 -0.37 -16.39
N TRP A 161 7.68 -0.04 -16.58
CA TRP A 161 7.21 1.31 -16.88
C TRP A 161 6.64 2.05 -15.65
N HIS A 162 6.44 1.34 -14.53
CA HIS A 162 5.88 1.86 -13.29
C HIS A 162 6.79 1.63 -12.08
N ALA A 163 6.75 2.56 -11.12
CA ALA A 163 7.40 2.38 -9.82
C ALA A 163 6.58 2.90 -8.63
N TRP A 164 6.71 2.19 -7.51
CA TRP A 164 6.22 2.62 -6.20
C TRP A 164 7.27 3.50 -5.51
N VAL A 165 6.90 4.72 -5.11
CA VAL A 165 7.82 5.67 -4.46
C VAL A 165 7.27 6.04 -3.10
N SER A 166 7.83 5.45 -2.04
CA SER A 166 7.45 5.79 -0.67
C SER A 166 8.00 7.17 -0.29
N ILE A 167 7.12 8.15 -0.09
CA ILE A 167 7.51 9.53 0.28
C ILE A 167 7.56 9.72 1.80
N SER A 168 6.78 8.93 2.53
CA SER A 168 6.75 8.88 3.98
C SER A 168 6.33 7.50 4.47
N ILE A 169 6.67 7.19 5.72
CA ILE A 169 6.18 6.02 6.44
C ILE A 169 5.51 6.47 7.74
N GLY A 170 4.61 5.64 8.27
CA GLY A 170 3.92 5.93 9.53
C GLY A 170 2.83 6.99 9.37
N CYS A 171 2.07 7.23 10.46
CA CYS A 171 0.95 8.17 10.42
C CYS A 171 0.66 8.75 11.80
N ASN A 172 0.47 10.07 11.86
CA ASN A 172 0.16 10.79 13.10
C ASN A 172 -1.35 11.02 13.33
N ASN A 173 -2.22 10.40 12.53
CA ASN A 173 -3.67 10.49 12.72
C ASN A 173 -4.16 9.51 13.80
N ALA A 174 -5.11 9.97 14.62
CA ALA A 174 -5.66 9.21 15.74
C ALA A 174 -6.99 8.50 15.41
N CYS A 175 -7.15 8.00 14.18
CA CYS A 175 -8.39 7.34 13.75
C CYS A 175 -8.66 6.09 14.60
N THR A 176 -9.85 5.99 15.21
CA THR A 176 -10.12 4.98 16.25
C THR A 176 -10.09 3.54 15.75
N PHE A 177 -10.30 3.31 14.45
CA PHE A 177 -10.27 2.00 13.81
C PHE A 177 -8.89 1.62 13.24
N CYS A 178 -7.94 2.55 13.17
CA CYS A 178 -6.72 2.38 12.39
C CYS A 178 -5.58 1.82 13.23
N ILE A 179 -5.06 0.66 12.85
CA ILE A 179 -3.91 0.01 13.53
C ILE A 179 -2.55 0.56 13.05
N VAL A 180 -2.53 1.33 11.96
CA VAL A 180 -1.31 1.79 11.29
C VAL A 180 -0.28 2.42 12.23
N PRO A 181 -0.63 3.36 13.14
CA PRO A 181 0.37 3.98 14.02
C PRO A 181 1.12 2.95 14.89
N ALA A 182 0.47 1.84 15.26
CA ALA A 182 1.09 0.78 16.06
C ALA A 182 2.03 -0.13 15.25
N VAL A 183 1.82 -0.26 13.93
CA VAL A 183 2.57 -1.20 13.08
C VAL A 183 3.48 -0.54 12.05
N ARG A 184 3.44 0.79 11.94
CA ARG A 184 4.30 1.59 11.05
C ARG A 184 4.87 2.83 11.76
N GLY A 185 4.57 3.02 13.04
CA GLY A 185 5.10 4.12 13.84
C GLY A 185 4.54 5.50 13.50
N ALA A 186 5.17 6.52 14.08
CA ALA A 186 4.92 7.92 13.79
C ALA A 186 5.32 8.27 12.35
N GLU A 187 4.72 9.33 11.81
CA GLU A 187 5.06 9.81 10.47
C GLU A 187 6.53 10.25 10.39
N VAL A 188 7.26 9.70 9.42
CA VAL A 188 8.62 10.11 9.06
C VAL A 188 8.67 10.32 7.54
N SER A 189 8.96 11.55 7.13
CA SER A 189 9.04 11.95 5.73
C SER A 189 10.46 11.90 5.21
N ARG A 190 10.61 11.58 3.92
CA ARG A 190 11.88 11.73 3.19
C ARG A 190 12.06 13.17 2.72
N ARG A 191 13.29 13.61 2.48
CA ARG A 191 13.53 14.94 1.89
C ARG A 191 13.09 14.96 0.44
N VAL A 192 12.58 16.11 -0.03
CA VAL A 192 12.11 16.28 -1.43
C VAL A 192 13.22 15.92 -2.42
N GLY A 193 14.46 16.39 -2.19
CA GLY A 193 15.59 16.08 -3.08
C GLY A 193 15.89 14.59 -3.19
N ASP A 194 15.76 13.82 -2.11
CA ASP A 194 15.99 12.37 -2.14
C ASP A 194 14.91 11.64 -2.94
N ILE A 195 13.68 12.15 -2.92
CA ILE A 195 12.55 11.59 -3.70
C ILE A 195 12.73 11.94 -5.17
N VAL A 196 13.03 13.20 -5.49
CA VAL A 196 13.28 13.65 -6.88
C VAL A 196 14.44 12.86 -7.48
N HIS A 197 15.55 12.69 -6.76
CA HIS A 197 16.69 11.93 -7.24
C HIS A 197 16.38 10.43 -7.48
N GLU A 198 15.56 9.81 -6.62
CA GLU A 198 15.07 8.45 -6.86
C GLU A 198 14.24 8.39 -8.15
N VAL A 199 13.33 9.36 -8.36
CA VAL A 199 12.46 9.40 -9.54
C VAL A 199 13.27 9.65 -10.82
N GLU A 200 14.26 10.54 -10.80
CA GLU A 200 15.20 10.73 -11.92
C GLU A 200 15.97 9.43 -12.25
N GLY A 201 16.36 8.66 -11.24
CA GLY A 201 16.95 7.33 -11.43
C GLY A 201 15.97 6.36 -12.10
N LEU A 202 14.74 6.31 -11.62
CA LEU A 202 13.69 5.45 -12.17
C LEU A 202 13.36 5.80 -13.63
N VAL A 203 13.27 7.09 -13.96
CA VAL A 203 13.01 7.54 -15.33
C VAL A 203 14.15 7.16 -16.27
N ARG A 204 15.42 7.26 -15.83
CA ARG A 204 16.57 6.76 -16.61
C ARG A 204 16.51 5.25 -16.86
N ASP A 205 15.87 4.49 -15.98
CA ASP A 205 15.61 3.06 -16.17
C ASP A 205 14.40 2.76 -17.07
N GLY A 206 13.72 3.78 -17.61
CA GLY A 206 12.56 3.65 -18.49
C GLY A 206 11.19 3.69 -17.78
N VAL A 207 11.13 4.05 -16.50
CA VAL A 207 9.87 4.28 -15.79
C VAL A 207 9.24 5.60 -16.28
N ILE A 208 7.96 5.57 -16.62
CA ILE A 208 7.20 6.75 -17.05
C ILE A 208 6.05 7.11 -16.10
N GLU A 209 5.63 6.17 -15.24
CA GLU A 209 4.62 6.40 -14.21
C GLU A 209 5.17 6.09 -12.81
N VAL A 210 4.99 7.00 -11.85
CA VAL A 210 5.26 6.75 -10.44
C VAL A 210 4.00 6.88 -9.60
N THR A 211 3.84 6.00 -8.61
CA THR A 211 2.81 6.16 -7.57
C THR A 211 3.46 6.48 -6.24
N LEU A 212 3.19 7.68 -5.74
CA LEU A 212 3.63 8.13 -4.43
C LEU A 212 2.85 7.39 -3.34
N LEU A 213 3.59 6.81 -2.41
CA LEU A 213 3.06 6.03 -1.30
C LEU A 213 3.36 6.71 0.04
N GLY A 214 2.38 6.66 0.91
CA GLY A 214 2.44 7.06 2.31
C GLY A 214 1.15 6.63 2.99
N GLN A 215 1.13 6.59 4.32
CA GLN A 215 -0.11 6.33 5.06
C GLN A 215 -1.02 7.56 5.13
N ASN A 216 -0.45 8.75 4.98
CA ASN A 216 -1.14 10.02 4.76
C ASN A 216 -0.27 10.89 3.83
N VAL A 217 -0.47 10.80 2.51
CA VAL A 217 0.48 11.42 1.55
C VAL A 217 0.46 12.95 1.59
N ASN A 218 -0.67 13.56 1.90
CA ASN A 218 -0.81 15.02 1.92
C ASN A 218 -0.47 15.67 3.28
N SER A 219 -0.07 14.90 4.30
CA SER A 219 0.67 15.44 5.45
C SER A 219 2.18 15.46 5.25
N TYR A 220 2.69 14.81 4.19
CA TYR A 220 4.12 14.71 3.87
C TYR A 220 4.88 16.01 4.09
N GLY A 221 6.04 15.92 4.75
CA GLY A 221 6.95 17.03 5.00
C GLY A 221 6.62 17.88 6.22
N ARG A 222 5.49 17.65 6.90
CA ARG A 222 5.13 18.38 8.12
C ARG A 222 6.16 18.19 9.24
N ASP A 223 6.75 17.00 9.35
CA ASP A 223 7.83 16.66 10.29
C ASP A 223 9.18 17.28 9.89
N LEU A 224 9.33 17.76 8.65
CA LEU A 224 10.56 18.38 8.14
C LEU A 224 10.54 19.91 8.26
N ASP A 225 9.42 20.55 7.94
CA ASP A 225 9.31 22.02 7.79
C ASP A 225 8.16 22.63 8.59
N GLY A 226 7.52 21.85 9.49
CA GLY A 226 6.35 22.27 10.27
C GLY A 226 5.05 22.42 9.46
N THR A 227 5.14 22.46 8.14
CA THR A 227 4.01 22.55 7.20
C THR A 227 4.10 21.46 6.12
N PRO A 228 2.96 20.97 5.59
CA PRO A 228 2.99 19.99 4.52
C PRO A 228 3.70 20.51 3.26
N LEU A 229 4.55 19.67 2.66
CA LEU A 229 5.32 19.94 1.45
C LEU A 229 4.78 19.19 0.22
N PHE A 230 3.62 18.55 0.33
CA PHE A 230 3.08 17.68 -0.72
C PHE A 230 2.89 18.40 -2.06
N SER A 231 2.32 19.61 -2.06
CA SER A 231 2.18 20.45 -3.26
C SER A 231 3.53 20.77 -3.90
N LYS A 232 4.53 21.16 -3.09
CA LYS A 232 5.90 21.41 -3.55
C LYS A 232 6.55 20.17 -4.16
N LEU A 233 6.30 18.99 -3.58
CA LEU A 233 6.79 17.73 -4.12
C LEU A 233 6.17 17.43 -5.50
N LEU A 234 4.86 17.65 -5.68
CA LEU A 234 4.21 17.46 -6.98
C LEU A 234 4.82 18.36 -8.05
N PHE A 235 5.02 19.65 -7.76
CA PHE A 235 5.71 20.56 -8.69
C PHE A 235 7.14 20.11 -8.99
N ALA A 236 7.91 19.71 -7.97
CA ALA A 236 9.28 19.25 -8.18
C ALA A 236 9.36 17.98 -9.03
N LEU A 237 8.37 17.09 -8.93
CA LEU A 237 8.29 15.89 -9.77
C LEU A 237 7.85 16.21 -11.20
N ASP A 238 7.03 17.25 -11.41
CA ASP A 238 6.60 17.68 -12.74
C ASP A 238 7.75 18.18 -13.62
N GLU A 239 8.81 18.72 -12.98
CA GLU A 239 10.04 19.17 -13.65
C GLU A 239 10.96 18.01 -14.06
N VAL A 240 10.69 16.77 -13.65
CA VAL A 240 11.52 15.61 -14.03
C VAL A 240 11.26 15.24 -15.49
N GLU A 241 12.23 15.53 -16.35
CA GLU A 241 12.17 15.20 -17.78
C GLU A 241 11.99 13.68 -17.98
N GLY A 242 11.00 13.31 -18.81
CA GLY A 242 10.65 11.90 -19.08
C GLY A 242 9.62 11.31 -18.12
N LEU A 243 9.29 11.98 -17.01
CA LEU A 243 8.17 11.57 -16.16
C LEU A 243 6.84 12.00 -16.81
N GLU A 244 5.98 11.04 -17.11
CA GLU A 244 4.70 11.30 -17.77
C GLU A 244 3.52 11.29 -16.81
N ARG A 245 3.57 10.43 -15.78
CA ARG A 245 2.45 10.23 -14.86
C ARG A 245 2.89 10.13 -13.40
N VAL A 246 2.28 10.95 -12.56
CA VAL A 246 2.37 10.92 -11.11
C VAL A 246 0.99 10.60 -10.56
N ARG A 247 0.93 9.53 -9.79
CA ARG A 247 -0.24 9.14 -9.00
C ARG A 247 0.11 9.18 -7.53
N PHE A 248 -0.90 9.20 -6.69
CA PHE A 248 -0.72 9.03 -5.26
C PHE A 248 -1.96 8.38 -4.66
N MET A 249 -1.79 7.76 -3.50
CA MET A 249 -2.87 7.11 -2.76
C MET A 249 -2.85 7.53 -1.30
N SER A 250 -3.95 7.32 -0.60
CA SER A 250 -4.10 7.61 0.83
C SER A 250 -4.00 9.10 1.25
N PRO A 251 -4.48 10.10 0.50
CA PRO A 251 -4.65 11.44 1.06
C PRO A 251 -5.74 11.43 2.15
N HIS A 252 -5.47 12.11 3.26
CA HIS A 252 -6.46 12.29 4.31
C HIS A 252 -7.27 13.59 4.08
N PRO A 253 -8.62 13.57 4.16
CA PRO A 253 -9.43 14.76 3.88
C PRO A 253 -9.09 15.98 4.74
N LYS A 254 -8.69 15.79 6.02
CA LYS A 254 -8.28 16.91 6.88
C LYS A 254 -7.08 17.69 6.32
N ASP A 255 -6.12 17.00 5.70
CA ASP A 255 -4.87 17.58 5.21
C ASP A 255 -4.98 17.98 3.73
N PHE A 256 -6.15 17.80 3.11
CA PHE A 256 -6.34 18.12 1.70
C PHE A 256 -6.68 19.60 1.53
N ARG A 257 -5.71 20.37 1.04
CA ARG A 257 -5.71 21.84 1.03
C ARG A 257 -5.78 22.38 -0.41
N SER A 258 -6.04 23.68 -0.56
CA SER A 258 -6.13 24.32 -1.88
C SER A 258 -4.84 24.22 -2.68
N ASP A 259 -3.68 24.34 -2.03
CA ASP A 259 -2.37 24.21 -2.68
C ASP A 259 -2.13 22.82 -3.27
N SER A 260 -2.69 21.76 -2.67
CA SER A 260 -2.67 20.42 -3.26
C SER A 260 -3.53 20.35 -4.53
N VAL A 261 -4.68 21.01 -4.54
CA VAL A 261 -5.55 21.09 -5.72
C VAL A 261 -4.92 21.92 -6.83
N GLU A 262 -4.32 23.06 -6.48
CA GLU A 262 -3.58 23.92 -7.40
C GLU A 262 -2.42 23.15 -8.06
N ALA A 263 -1.64 22.41 -7.26
CA ALA A 263 -0.56 21.59 -7.80
C ALA A 263 -1.09 20.49 -8.74
N MET A 264 -2.14 19.77 -8.34
CA MET A 264 -2.75 18.75 -9.19
C MET A 264 -3.32 19.32 -10.50
N ALA A 265 -3.88 20.53 -10.48
CA ALA A 265 -4.44 21.17 -11.67
C ALA A 265 -3.36 21.74 -12.60
N ALA A 266 -2.23 22.19 -12.05
CA ALA A 266 -1.16 22.84 -12.79
C ALA A 266 -0.12 21.86 -13.35
N CYS A 267 0.19 20.79 -12.62
CA CYS A 267 1.23 19.83 -13.02
C CYS A 267 0.74 18.93 -14.15
N ARG A 268 1.50 18.84 -15.23
CA ARG A 268 1.16 18.00 -16.40
C ARG A 268 1.20 16.51 -16.03
N SER A 269 2.20 16.12 -15.26
CA SER A 269 2.46 14.74 -14.88
C SER A 269 1.42 14.22 -13.87
N VAL A 270 0.79 15.07 -13.06
CA VAL A 270 -0.18 14.62 -12.05
C VAL A 270 -1.50 14.20 -12.71
N CYS A 271 -1.87 12.94 -12.53
CA CYS A 271 -3.06 12.36 -13.13
C CYS A 271 -4.37 12.87 -12.49
N GLU A 272 -5.44 12.99 -13.28
CA GLU A 272 -6.79 13.42 -12.85
C GLU A 272 -7.54 12.31 -12.11
N HIS A 273 -6.92 11.79 -11.05
CA HIS A 273 -7.49 10.78 -10.15
C HIS A 273 -7.12 11.11 -8.71
N ILE A 274 -8.13 11.13 -7.84
CA ILE A 274 -7.94 11.22 -6.41
C ILE A 274 -8.70 10.10 -5.70
N HIS A 275 -8.01 9.41 -4.80
CA HIS A 275 -8.63 8.51 -3.85
C HIS A 275 -8.75 9.20 -2.50
N LEU A 276 -9.93 9.69 -2.11
CA LEU A 276 -10.13 10.54 -0.93
C LEU A 276 -11.08 9.87 0.10
N PRO A 277 -10.56 9.05 1.03
CA PRO A 277 -11.38 8.21 1.90
C PRO A 277 -12.24 9.00 2.89
N VAL A 278 -13.56 8.96 2.71
CA VAL A 278 -14.51 9.58 3.64
C VAL A 278 -14.79 8.72 4.88
N GLN A 279 -14.72 7.39 4.74
CA GLN A 279 -15.02 6.38 5.76
C GLN A 279 -16.50 6.27 6.15
N SER A 280 -17.23 7.38 6.34
CA SER A 280 -18.68 7.39 6.59
C SER A 280 -19.30 8.73 6.15
N GLY A 281 -20.56 8.74 5.75
CA GLY A 281 -21.30 9.98 5.47
C GLY A 281 -22.06 10.56 6.67
N SER A 282 -22.01 9.90 7.84
CA SER A 282 -22.60 10.40 9.08
C SER A 282 -21.58 11.21 9.90
N GLU A 283 -21.95 12.42 10.29
CA GLU A 283 -21.11 13.23 11.19
C GLU A 283 -20.87 12.56 12.55
N ARG A 284 -21.87 11.84 13.06
CA ARG A 284 -21.76 11.17 14.36
C ARG A 284 -20.73 10.05 14.29
N ILE A 285 -20.78 9.25 13.23
CA ILE A 285 -19.82 8.17 13.00
C ILE A 285 -18.42 8.73 12.69
N LEU A 286 -18.31 9.78 11.88
CA LEU A 286 -17.04 10.47 11.65
C LEU A 286 -16.40 10.96 12.96
N LYS A 287 -17.19 11.49 13.90
CA LYS A 287 -16.71 11.89 15.24
C LYS A 287 -16.24 10.69 16.06
N LEU A 288 -16.99 9.58 16.08
CA LEU A 288 -16.57 8.33 16.76
C LEU A 288 -15.32 7.71 16.15
N MET A 289 -15.16 7.86 14.83
CA MET A 289 -13.96 7.49 14.08
C MET A 289 -12.75 8.41 14.36
N LYS A 290 -12.94 9.52 15.10
CA LYS A 290 -11.98 10.63 15.28
C LYS A 290 -11.48 11.21 13.96
N ARG A 291 -12.38 11.40 13.00
CA ARG A 291 -12.09 12.12 11.76
C ARG A 291 -12.15 13.62 12.02
N ALA A 292 -11.06 14.32 11.74
CA ALA A 292 -10.93 15.76 11.98
C ALA A 292 -11.59 16.63 10.89
N TYR A 293 -12.77 16.22 10.40
CA TYR A 293 -13.56 16.93 9.39
C TYR A 293 -15.04 16.56 9.50
N SER A 294 -15.92 17.45 9.04
CA SER A 294 -17.37 17.22 8.92
C SER A 294 -17.75 16.75 7.52
N ARG A 295 -19.00 16.32 7.35
CA ARG A 295 -19.56 16.00 6.02
C ARG A 295 -19.52 17.23 5.12
N GLU A 296 -19.94 18.38 5.63
CA GLU A 296 -19.94 19.66 4.91
C GLU A 296 -18.53 20.02 4.39
N ARG A 297 -17.52 20.00 5.26
CA ARG A 297 -16.12 20.27 4.85
C ARG A 297 -15.57 19.25 3.86
N TYR A 298 -16.05 18.01 3.89
CA TYR A 298 -15.70 17.02 2.89
C TYR A 298 -16.29 17.39 1.52
N LEU A 299 -17.58 17.75 1.49
CA LEU A 299 -18.26 18.19 0.26
C LEU A 299 -17.65 19.47 -0.32
N GLU A 300 -17.25 20.43 0.51
CA GLU A 300 -16.51 21.62 0.07
C GLU A 300 -15.21 21.24 -0.66
N LYS A 301 -14.48 20.24 -0.16
CA LYS A 301 -13.24 19.74 -0.82
C LYS A 301 -13.55 19.06 -2.14
N ILE A 302 -14.60 18.25 -2.20
CA ILE A 302 -15.06 17.63 -3.45
C ILE A 302 -15.41 18.70 -4.48
N ALA A 303 -16.17 19.73 -4.08
CA ALA A 303 -16.54 20.83 -4.95
C ALA A 303 -15.31 21.60 -5.46
N MET A 304 -14.37 21.93 -4.57
CA MET A 304 -13.10 22.58 -4.91
C MET A 304 -12.31 21.78 -5.94
N VAL A 305 -12.19 20.45 -5.73
CA VAL A 305 -11.46 19.56 -6.65
C VAL A 305 -12.12 19.51 -8.02
N ARG A 306 -13.45 19.30 -8.07
CA ARG A 306 -14.20 19.23 -9.34
C ARG A 306 -14.20 20.56 -10.10
N ALA A 307 -14.17 21.69 -9.40
CA ALA A 307 -14.11 23.01 -10.01
C ALA A 307 -12.74 23.29 -10.65
N ALA A 308 -11.65 22.79 -10.05
CA ALA A 308 -10.30 23.03 -10.52
C ALA A 308 -9.82 22.03 -11.58
N ILE A 309 -10.27 20.77 -11.53
CA ILE A 309 -9.74 19.69 -12.35
C ILE A 309 -10.88 19.04 -13.15
N SER A 310 -10.95 19.39 -14.43
CA SER A 310 -11.94 18.82 -15.34
C SER A 310 -11.75 17.31 -15.51
N GLY A 311 -12.84 16.54 -15.50
CA GLY A 311 -12.80 15.09 -15.72
C GLY A 311 -12.17 14.27 -14.60
N ILE A 312 -11.91 14.87 -13.43
CA ILE A 312 -11.30 14.16 -12.30
C ILE A 312 -12.16 12.99 -11.81
N ALA A 313 -11.53 11.81 -11.76
CA ALA A 313 -12.11 10.65 -11.11
C ALA A 313 -11.88 10.72 -9.60
N ILE A 314 -12.95 10.57 -8.83
CA ILE A 314 -12.90 10.56 -7.37
C ILE A 314 -13.29 9.18 -6.87
N THR A 315 -12.39 8.54 -6.14
CA THR A 315 -12.66 7.28 -5.46
C THR A 315 -12.55 7.43 -3.94
N THR A 316 -13.13 6.51 -3.17
CA THR A 316 -13.14 6.60 -1.69
C THR A 316 -13.08 5.23 -1.03
N ASP A 317 -12.81 5.21 0.27
CA ASP A 317 -13.13 4.07 1.14
C ASP A 317 -14.35 4.40 2.02
N ILE A 318 -15.18 3.40 2.28
CA ILE A 318 -16.33 3.48 3.19
C ILE A 318 -16.34 2.25 4.09
N ILE A 319 -16.55 2.45 5.39
CA ILE A 319 -16.68 1.38 6.38
C ILE A 319 -18.14 1.35 6.86
N VAL A 320 -18.81 0.22 6.67
CA VAL A 320 -20.16 -0.03 7.19
C VAL A 320 -20.10 -0.89 8.45
N GLY A 321 -21.09 -0.73 9.34
CA GLY A 321 -21.17 -1.50 10.57
C GLY A 321 -20.15 -1.07 11.64
N PHE A 322 -19.67 0.17 11.58
CA PHE A 322 -18.84 0.72 12.66
C PHE A 322 -19.59 0.65 14.01
N PRO A 323 -18.92 0.41 15.15
CA PRO A 323 -19.60 0.28 16.43
C PRO A 323 -20.47 1.50 16.75
N GLY A 324 -21.74 1.24 17.04
CA GLY A 324 -22.77 2.24 17.29
C GLY A 324 -23.54 2.70 16.05
N GLU A 325 -23.19 2.33 14.82
CA GLU A 325 -23.85 2.81 13.58
C GLU A 325 -25.36 2.51 13.51
N THR A 326 -26.21 3.54 13.46
CA THR A 326 -27.65 3.38 13.31
C THR A 326 -28.09 3.36 11.85
N GLU A 327 -29.37 3.08 11.57
CA GLU A 327 -29.87 3.13 10.19
C GLU A 327 -29.83 4.56 9.64
N GLU A 328 -30.09 5.57 10.46
CA GLU A 328 -30.00 6.98 10.08
C GLU A 328 -28.58 7.36 9.63
N ASP A 329 -27.54 6.85 10.31
CA ASP A 329 -26.15 7.08 9.91
C ASP A 329 -25.80 6.40 8.59
N PHE A 330 -26.33 5.19 8.39
CA PHE A 330 -26.16 4.47 7.14
C PHE A 330 -26.87 5.19 5.98
N GLN A 331 -28.08 5.69 6.20
CA GLN A 331 -28.79 6.51 5.21
C GLN A 331 -28.03 7.80 4.88
N ALA A 332 -27.41 8.45 5.88
CA ALA A 332 -26.54 9.59 5.62
C ALA A 332 -25.34 9.20 4.72
N THR A 333 -24.79 8.00 4.91
CA THR A 333 -23.72 7.47 4.04
C THR A 333 -24.21 7.23 2.61
N LEU A 334 -25.37 6.61 2.42
CA LEU A 334 -25.98 6.45 1.09
C LEU A 334 -26.24 7.81 0.41
N ALA A 335 -26.79 8.77 1.15
CA ALA A 335 -27.04 10.11 0.65
C ALA A 335 -25.75 10.81 0.19
N LEU A 336 -24.64 10.64 0.93
CA LEU A 336 -23.34 11.19 0.54
C LEU A 336 -22.84 10.56 -0.76
N VAL A 337 -22.98 9.25 -0.92
CA VAL A 337 -22.55 8.54 -2.13
C VAL A 337 -23.32 9.01 -3.36
N HIS A 338 -24.64 9.20 -3.22
CA HIS A 338 -25.47 9.79 -4.28
C HIS A 338 -25.08 11.23 -4.62
N GLU A 339 -24.72 12.04 -3.61
CA GLU A 339 -24.34 13.44 -3.79
C GLU A 339 -22.97 13.60 -4.46
N VAL A 340 -21.97 12.84 -3.99
CA VAL A 340 -20.59 12.95 -4.49
C VAL A 340 -20.42 12.23 -5.83
N ARG A 341 -21.17 11.15 -6.05
CA ARG A 341 -21.09 10.30 -7.24
C ARG A 341 -19.66 9.82 -7.52
N TYR A 342 -19.10 9.04 -6.60
CA TYR A 342 -17.75 8.49 -6.74
C TYR A 342 -17.64 7.58 -7.98
N ASP A 343 -16.51 7.65 -8.69
CA ASP A 343 -16.19 6.77 -9.81
C ASP A 343 -16.01 5.31 -9.39
N ALA A 344 -15.56 5.10 -8.15
CA ALA A 344 -15.49 3.82 -7.47
C ALA A 344 -15.38 4.04 -5.96
N ALA A 345 -15.86 3.08 -5.17
CA ALA A 345 -15.60 3.06 -3.74
C ALA A 345 -15.14 1.67 -3.30
N TYR A 346 -14.14 1.61 -2.43
CA TYR A 346 -13.84 0.39 -1.68
C TYR A 346 -14.70 0.36 -0.43
N THR A 347 -15.66 -0.55 -0.41
CA THR A 347 -16.55 -0.74 0.74
C THR A 347 -16.00 -1.85 1.62
N PHE A 348 -15.96 -1.60 2.92
CA PHE A 348 -15.47 -2.55 3.93
C PHE A 348 -16.53 -2.77 5.00
N GLN A 349 -16.69 -4.01 5.43
CA GLN A 349 -17.35 -4.29 6.70
C GLN A 349 -16.37 -3.98 7.82
N TYR A 350 -16.84 -3.28 8.86
CA TYR A 350 -16.02 -3.02 10.03
C TYR A 350 -15.53 -4.35 10.64
N SER A 351 -14.23 -4.45 10.82
CA SER A 351 -13.57 -5.61 11.38
C SER A 351 -12.73 -5.14 12.58
N PRO A 352 -13.07 -5.54 13.82
CA PRO A 352 -12.34 -5.10 14.99
C PRO A 352 -10.88 -5.53 14.90
N ARG A 353 -9.98 -4.63 15.31
CA ARG A 353 -8.55 -4.87 15.32
C ARG A 353 -8.06 -4.75 16.77
N PRO A 354 -7.58 -5.83 17.39
CA PRO A 354 -6.99 -5.75 18.73
C PRO A 354 -5.96 -4.63 18.81
N GLY A 355 -6.06 -3.79 19.83
CA GLY A 355 -5.21 -2.62 20.04
C GLY A 355 -5.74 -1.30 19.46
N THR A 356 -6.91 -1.28 18.81
CA THR A 356 -7.53 -0.02 18.33
C THR A 356 -8.67 0.42 19.25
N ALA A 357 -8.86 1.73 19.40
CA ALA A 357 -9.90 2.27 20.29
C ALA A 357 -11.32 1.85 19.88
N ALA A 358 -11.57 1.66 18.58
CA ALA A 358 -12.87 1.21 18.09
C ALA A 358 -13.14 -0.28 18.40
N ALA A 359 -12.10 -1.10 18.62
CA ALA A 359 -12.30 -2.51 18.97
C ALA A 359 -12.86 -2.70 20.39
N GLU A 360 -12.67 -1.71 21.26
CA GLU A 360 -13.14 -1.71 22.65
C GLU A 360 -14.53 -1.07 22.82
N LEU A 361 -15.16 -0.59 21.73
CA LEU A 361 -16.49 0.01 21.80
C LEU A 361 -17.56 -1.08 21.96
N PRO A 362 -18.52 -0.95 22.90
CA PRO A 362 -19.45 -2.04 23.22
C PRO A 362 -20.54 -2.28 22.16
N GLU A 363 -20.86 -1.28 21.34
CA GLU A 363 -22.03 -1.27 20.45
C GLU A 363 -21.76 -1.94 19.08
N HIS A 364 -21.26 -3.16 19.07
CA HIS A 364 -21.08 -3.89 17.81
C HIS A 364 -22.41 -4.33 17.20
N LEU A 365 -22.53 -4.18 15.89
CA LEU A 365 -23.74 -4.55 15.16
C LEU A 365 -23.78 -6.06 14.85
N PRO A 366 -24.99 -6.67 14.79
CA PRO A 366 -25.14 -8.03 14.30
C PRO A 366 -24.62 -8.17 12.87
N LYS A 367 -23.90 -9.25 12.58
CA LYS A 367 -23.31 -9.53 11.26
C LYS A 367 -24.31 -9.40 10.11
N LYS A 368 -25.56 -9.85 10.31
CA LYS A 368 -26.63 -9.76 9.31
C LYS A 368 -26.96 -8.31 8.92
N VAL A 369 -26.94 -7.38 9.87
CA VAL A 369 -27.18 -5.95 9.62
C VAL A 369 -26.01 -5.34 8.85
N VAL A 370 -24.77 -5.66 9.24
CA VAL A 370 -23.57 -5.20 8.54
C VAL A 370 -23.54 -5.70 7.09
N GLN A 371 -23.91 -6.97 6.88
CA GLN A 371 -24.00 -7.56 5.55
C GLN A 371 -25.07 -6.89 4.68
N ASP A 372 -26.28 -6.66 5.21
CA ASP A 372 -27.35 -5.94 4.51
C ASP A 372 -26.90 -4.54 4.05
N ARG A 373 -26.27 -3.78 4.97
CA ARG A 373 -25.74 -2.44 4.67
C ARG A 373 -24.65 -2.48 3.61
N TYR A 374 -23.74 -3.45 3.70
CA TYR A 374 -22.69 -3.66 2.70
C TYR A 374 -23.28 -3.89 1.30
N GLU A 375 -24.29 -4.77 1.20
CA GLU A 375 -24.94 -5.10 -0.07
C GLU A 375 -25.69 -3.91 -0.66
N ARG A 376 -26.46 -3.18 0.16
CA ARG A 376 -27.21 -1.99 -0.25
C ARG A 376 -26.28 -0.86 -0.73
N LEU A 377 -25.21 -0.60 0.00
CA LEU A 377 -24.21 0.40 -0.39
C LEU A 377 -23.48 0.00 -1.67
N SER A 378 -23.10 -1.28 -1.79
CA SER A 378 -22.43 -1.80 -3.00
C SER A 378 -23.33 -1.63 -4.23
N ALA A 379 -24.61 -1.98 -4.13
CA ALA A 379 -25.56 -1.82 -5.23
C ALA A 379 -25.69 -0.36 -5.69
N VAL A 380 -25.75 0.59 -4.75
CA VAL A 380 -25.80 2.03 -5.08
C VAL A 380 -24.51 2.49 -5.76
N GLN A 381 -23.35 2.14 -5.20
CA GLN A 381 -22.05 2.52 -5.77
C GLN A 381 -21.83 1.89 -7.15
N ASP A 382 -22.23 0.64 -7.35
CA ASP A 382 -22.09 -0.06 -8.64
C ASP A 382 -22.92 0.62 -9.73
N GLY A 383 -24.14 1.05 -9.39
CA GLY A 383 -25.00 1.84 -10.28
C GLY A 383 -24.35 3.16 -10.70
N ILE A 384 -23.84 3.93 -9.74
CA ILE A 384 -23.13 5.19 -10.01
C ILE A 384 -21.86 4.96 -10.83
N SER A 385 -21.05 3.95 -10.48
CA SER A 385 -19.80 3.63 -11.19
C SER A 385 -20.09 3.29 -12.65
N ARG A 386 -21.18 2.54 -12.89
CA ARG A 386 -21.66 2.22 -14.24
C ARG A 386 -22.03 3.48 -15.00
N GLU A 387 -22.85 4.36 -14.43
CA GLU A 387 -23.24 5.63 -15.05
C GLU A 387 -22.02 6.50 -15.41
N CYS A 388 -21.05 6.61 -14.49
CA CYS A 388 -19.81 7.35 -14.73
C CYS A 388 -18.97 6.74 -15.86
N ASN A 389 -18.93 5.42 -15.99
CA ASN A 389 -18.21 4.74 -17.07
C ASN A 389 -18.96 4.83 -18.41
N GLU A 390 -20.29 4.72 -18.41
CA GLU A 390 -21.12 4.86 -19.61
C GLU A 390 -21.00 6.27 -20.20
N ALA A 391 -20.83 7.31 -19.37
CA ALA A 391 -20.60 8.68 -19.82
C ALA A 391 -19.29 8.87 -20.63
N LEU A 392 -18.35 7.93 -20.55
CA LEU A 392 -17.11 7.97 -21.35
C LEU A 392 -17.26 7.32 -22.73
N VAL A 393 -18.35 6.60 -22.98
CA VAL A 393 -18.57 5.93 -24.27
C VAL A 393 -18.66 6.98 -25.38
N GLY A 394 -17.88 6.79 -26.44
CA GLY A 394 -17.80 7.72 -27.57
C GLY A 394 -16.84 8.89 -27.36
N THR A 395 -16.19 8.99 -26.20
CA THR A 395 -15.13 9.99 -25.94
C THR A 395 -13.74 9.45 -26.31
N VAL A 396 -12.79 10.35 -26.54
CA VAL A 396 -11.37 10.00 -26.75
C VAL A 396 -10.66 10.02 -25.39
N GLN A 397 -9.94 8.95 -25.07
CA GLN A 397 -9.22 8.79 -23.81
C GLN A 397 -7.75 8.45 -24.08
N GLU A 398 -6.85 9.06 -23.32
CA GLU A 398 -5.44 8.68 -23.30
C GLU A 398 -5.25 7.40 -22.47
N LEU A 399 -4.54 6.41 -23.00
CA LEU A 399 -4.31 5.12 -22.36
C LEU A 399 -2.81 4.83 -22.24
N LEU A 400 -2.36 4.49 -21.03
CA LEU A 400 -1.06 3.87 -20.81
C LEU A 400 -1.25 2.36 -20.92
N ILE A 401 -0.59 1.72 -21.88
CA ILE A 401 -0.67 0.27 -22.09
C ILE A 401 0.22 -0.43 -21.06
N GLU A 402 -0.37 -1.34 -20.29
CA GLU A 402 0.30 -2.05 -19.20
C GLU A 402 0.77 -3.45 -19.61
N GLY A 403 0.17 -4.00 -20.66
CA GLY A 403 0.51 -5.31 -21.20
C GLY A 403 -0.69 -6.02 -21.82
N ILE A 404 -0.62 -7.35 -21.87
CA ILE A 404 -1.70 -8.21 -22.35
C ILE A 404 -2.77 -8.37 -21.27
N SER A 405 -4.04 -8.37 -21.65
CA SER A 405 -5.15 -8.60 -20.73
C SER A 405 -5.09 -9.99 -20.12
N LYS A 406 -5.22 -10.05 -18.79
CA LYS A 406 -5.28 -11.32 -18.03
C LYS A 406 -6.51 -12.16 -18.37
N LYS A 407 -7.59 -11.53 -18.83
CA LYS A 407 -8.87 -12.19 -19.17
C LYS A 407 -8.92 -12.66 -20.61
N ASP A 408 -8.22 -11.96 -21.50
CA ASP A 408 -8.25 -12.22 -22.95
C ASP A 408 -6.86 -11.92 -23.55
N PRO A 409 -6.06 -12.96 -23.84
CA PRO A 409 -4.73 -12.79 -24.43
C PRO A 409 -4.71 -12.07 -25.79
N GLY A 410 -5.84 -11.99 -26.49
CA GLY A 410 -5.96 -11.26 -27.75
C GLY A 410 -6.13 -9.74 -27.59
N ARG A 411 -6.19 -9.23 -26.36
CA ARG A 411 -6.39 -7.80 -26.06
C ARG A 411 -5.24 -7.23 -25.24
N LEU A 412 -5.00 -5.94 -25.43
CA LEU A 412 -4.16 -5.15 -24.53
C LEU A 412 -5.01 -4.66 -23.34
N THR A 413 -4.36 -4.46 -22.21
CA THR A 413 -4.92 -3.76 -21.05
C THR A 413 -4.15 -2.47 -20.85
N GLY A 414 -4.85 -1.41 -20.49
CA GLY A 414 -4.25 -0.11 -20.21
C GLY A 414 -5.01 0.64 -19.13
N ARG A 415 -4.50 1.79 -18.72
CA ARG A 415 -5.21 2.69 -17.80
C ARG A 415 -5.23 4.12 -18.28
N THR A 416 -6.38 4.76 -18.09
CA THR A 416 -6.53 6.19 -18.33
C THR A 416 -5.81 7.02 -17.26
N ARG A 417 -5.65 8.31 -17.50
CA ARG A 417 -5.18 9.24 -16.45
C ARG A 417 -6.11 9.25 -15.23
N SER A 418 -7.43 9.10 -15.45
CA SER A 418 -8.44 8.90 -14.39
C SER A 418 -8.47 7.50 -13.74
N ASN A 419 -7.47 6.66 -14.03
CA ASN A 419 -7.28 5.32 -13.44
C ASN A 419 -8.37 4.29 -13.78
N LYS A 420 -9.05 4.46 -14.92
CA LYS A 420 -10.01 3.47 -15.46
C LYS A 420 -9.29 2.49 -16.37
N VAL A 421 -9.69 1.21 -16.31
CA VAL A 421 -9.10 0.08 -17.06
C VAL A 421 -9.80 -0.14 -18.39
#